data_AF-A0A349GY51-F1
#
_entry.id   AF-A0A349GY51-F1
#
_cell.length_a   1.000
_cell.length_b   1.000
_cell.length_c   1.000
_cell.angle_alpha   90.00
_cell.angle_beta   90.00
_cell.angle_gamma   90.00
#
_symmetry.space_group_name_H-M   'P 1'
#
loop_
_entity.id
_entity.type
_entity.pdbx_description
1 polymer ?
#
loop_
_entity_poly.entity_id
_entity_poly.type
_entity_poly.pdbx_seq_one_letter_code
_entity_poly.pdbx_strand_id
1 'polypeptide(L)'
;MQAFACFGLLLAQALPVAAAGKLVLKIQAANPSTNMPQVVAIRTSLPERITTNDIINLAGLELGYDVKSDTYFVHGQIPLAPKEIVVREVELNDIWTLDEAELQNLLSRSQSMAGMLESTDHAQTAVAARDNVQAGVAAILARQSENRISMVSAVRHIQAYESNRKVLQEVKQQVGSIENLVLASGMNPGDTLVGEDRRAGAPRRDAHLPVSFGEAVVKITVMNSSATQARKVDIHRELPPEVTIDDVLDAGGLQVQFDPKAGLTYVFADAVDIGPQETKTFDVRLRDKWNINGPRIDYLAAQISELRKVTSSRASLVAVENMLVEAEASLKAVAEEKGPEGFTPAYIAFFRRQADRLDAIEQSLNRMDVALKPLFTKRGFDLPAPDRKTTWLIIYSILGFLAVMSLLFLFRWFYKP
;
A
#
# COMPACT_ATOMS: atom_id res chain seq x y z
N MET A 1 -7.98 29.36 -41.12
CA MET A 1 -8.44 29.94 -39.84
C MET A 1 -7.86 29.07 -38.73
N GLN A 2 -6.61 29.34 -38.33
CA GLN A 2 -5.86 28.57 -37.33
C GLN A 2 -6.24 29.06 -35.94
N ALA A 3 -6.91 28.23 -35.15
CA ALA A 3 -7.21 28.53 -33.76
C ALA A 3 -5.94 28.34 -32.92
N PHE A 4 -5.30 29.44 -32.52
CA PHE A 4 -4.23 29.43 -31.53
C PHE A 4 -4.81 29.08 -30.16
N ALA A 5 -4.51 27.88 -29.66
CA ALA A 5 -4.74 27.53 -28.26
C ALA A 5 -3.69 28.24 -27.40
N CYS A 6 -4.04 29.42 -26.87
CA CYS A 6 -3.23 30.11 -25.87
C CYS A 6 -3.30 29.36 -24.54
N PHE A 7 -2.20 28.70 -24.15
CA PHE A 7 -2.01 28.18 -22.80
C PHE A 7 -1.80 29.37 -21.84
N GLY A 8 -2.86 29.74 -21.11
CA GLY A 8 -2.79 30.75 -20.05
C GLY A 8 -1.96 30.23 -18.86
N LEU A 9 -1.07 31.08 -18.33
CA LEU A 9 -0.26 30.78 -17.15
C LEU A 9 -1.18 30.66 -15.92
N LEU A 10 -1.33 29.45 -15.40
CA LEU A 10 -2.23 29.10 -14.31
C LEU A 10 -1.44 29.15 -12.99
N LEU A 11 -1.65 30.20 -12.19
CA LEU A 11 -1.13 30.28 -10.82
C LEU A 11 -2.20 29.75 -9.86
N ALA A 12 -2.15 28.45 -9.56
CA ALA A 12 -3.03 27.84 -8.58
C ALA A 12 -2.58 28.25 -7.17
N GLN A 13 -3.33 29.15 -6.53
CA GLN A 13 -3.22 29.39 -5.09
C GLN A 13 -4.51 28.96 -4.40
N ALA A 14 -4.46 27.81 -3.71
CA ALA A 14 -5.55 27.30 -2.90
C ALA A 14 -5.58 28.04 -1.54
N LEU A 15 -6.58 28.90 -1.34
CA LEU A 15 -6.87 29.53 -0.04
C LEU A 15 -8.07 28.83 0.60
N PRO A 16 -7.92 28.03 1.66
CA PRO A 16 -9.06 27.36 2.29
C PRO A 16 -9.89 28.32 3.16
N VAL A 17 -11.21 28.09 3.21
CA VAL A 17 -12.12 28.63 4.24
C VAL A 17 -12.71 27.42 4.96
N ALA A 18 -12.56 27.35 6.28
CA ALA A 18 -12.91 26.16 7.04
C ALA A 18 -14.34 26.19 7.60
N ALA A 19 -15.09 25.13 7.32
CA ALA A 19 -16.15 24.62 8.18
C ALA A 19 -15.59 23.34 8.84
N ALA A 20 -15.86 23.09 10.13
CA ALA A 20 -15.28 21.98 10.86
C ALA A 20 -15.46 20.63 10.14
N GLY A 21 -14.36 19.91 9.89
CA GLY A 21 -14.34 18.62 9.18
C GLY A 21 -14.32 18.69 7.65
N LYS A 22 -14.25 19.89 7.05
CA LYS A 22 -14.21 20.07 5.59
C LYS A 22 -12.93 20.76 5.13
N LEU A 23 -12.36 20.25 4.05
CA LEU A 23 -11.29 20.88 3.29
C LEU A 23 -11.87 21.53 2.03
N VAL A 24 -11.68 22.84 1.86
CA VAL A 24 -12.12 23.57 0.65
C VAL A 24 -10.92 23.91 -0.22
N LEU A 25 -10.88 23.35 -1.42
CA LEU A 25 -9.88 23.65 -2.44
C LEU A 25 -10.41 24.72 -3.39
N LYS A 26 -9.79 25.89 -3.38
CA LYS A 26 -10.13 26.98 -4.29
C LYS A 26 -9.32 26.87 -5.58
N ILE A 27 -10.02 26.60 -6.67
CA ILE A 27 -9.46 26.51 -8.01
C ILE A 27 -9.80 27.80 -8.74
N GLN A 28 -8.79 28.56 -9.11
CA GLN A 28 -8.95 29.83 -9.80
C GLN A 28 -8.67 29.66 -11.30
N ALA A 29 -9.59 30.15 -12.13
CA ALA A 29 -9.39 30.29 -13.56
C ALA A 29 -9.58 31.76 -13.95
N ALA A 30 -8.66 32.27 -14.75
CA ALA A 30 -8.66 33.67 -15.18
C ALA A 30 -8.55 33.74 -16.70
N ASN A 31 -9.33 34.64 -17.31
CA ASN A 31 -9.17 34.99 -18.72
C ASN A 31 -8.19 36.18 -18.84
N PRO A 32 -6.98 35.98 -19.37
CA PRO A 32 -6.01 37.07 -19.51
C PRO A 32 -6.40 38.08 -20.59
N SER A 33 -7.31 37.73 -21.51
CA SER A 33 -7.75 38.59 -22.61
C SER A 33 -8.45 39.85 -22.10
N THR A 34 -8.15 40.99 -22.70
CA THR A 34 -8.79 42.28 -22.40
C THR A 34 -10.11 42.47 -23.12
N ASN A 35 -10.35 41.75 -24.22
CA ASN A 35 -11.40 42.07 -25.17
C ASN A 35 -12.17 40.86 -25.72
N MET A 36 -11.70 39.62 -25.51
CA MET A 36 -12.37 38.42 -26.03
C MET A 36 -12.71 37.42 -24.93
N PRO A 37 -13.96 36.90 -24.90
CA PRO A 37 -14.29 35.77 -24.03
C PRO A 37 -13.50 34.54 -24.47
N GLN A 38 -13.12 33.70 -23.50
CA GLN A 38 -12.35 32.48 -23.73
C GLN A 38 -12.92 31.33 -22.92
N VAL A 39 -12.90 30.13 -23.49
CA VAL A 39 -13.17 28.91 -22.75
C VAL A 39 -11.86 28.41 -22.17
N VAL A 40 -11.72 28.47 -20.84
CA VAL A 40 -10.50 28.03 -20.14
C VAL A 40 -10.70 26.60 -19.68
N ALA A 41 -9.82 25.70 -20.13
CA ALA A 41 -9.76 24.33 -19.64
C ALA A 41 -9.01 24.29 -18.30
N ILE A 42 -9.64 23.68 -17.29
CA ILE A 42 -9.09 23.48 -15.96
C ILE A 42 -8.76 22.00 -15.81
N ARG A 43 -7.59 21.70 -15.25
CA ARG A 43 -7.21 20.38 -14.76
C ARG A 43 -6.35 20.55 -13.51
N THR A 44 -6.84 20.05 -12.38
CA THR A 44 -6.14 20.17 -11.09
C THR A 44 -6.18 18.82 -10.39
N SER A 45 -5.01 18.27 -10.07
CA SER A 45 -4.92 17.06 -9.26
C SER A 45 -5.39 17.33 -7.83
N LEU A 46 -6.19 16.41 -7.29
CA LEU A 46 -6.56 16.42 -5.89
C LEU A 46 -5.39 15.93 -5.04
N PRO A 47 -5.35 16.30 -3.75
CA PRO A 47 -4.39 15.74 -2.81
C PRO A 47 -4.40 14.20 -2.82
N GLU A 48 -3.23 13.62 -2.55
CA GLU A 48 -3.08 12.17 -2.44
C GLU A 48 -4.03 11.57 -1.39
N ARG A 49 -4.38 10.29 -1.57
CA ARG A 49 -5.22 9.48 -0.65
C ARG A 49 -6.70 9.85 -0.60
N ILE A 50 -7.14 10.89 -1.30
CA ILE A 50 -8.57 11.16 -1.51
C ILE A 50 -9.19 10.01 -2.30
N THR A 51 -10.33 9.52 -1.82
CA THR A 51 -11.21 8.59 -2.53
C THR A 51 -12.46 9.31 -3.00
N THR A 52 -13.26 8.66 -3.84
CA THR A 52 -14.56 9.20 -4.28
C THR A 52 -15.53 9.47 -3.12
N ASN A 53 -15.38 8.77 -1.99
CA ASN A 53 -16.24 8.93 -0.82
C ASN A 53 -15.88 10.18 -0.01
N ASP A 54 -14.68 10.74 -0.23
CA ASP A 54 -14.19 11.92 0.46
C ASP A 54 -14.59 13.21 -0.26
N ILE A 55 -15.17 13.11 -1.46
CA ILE A 55 -15.57 14.26 -2.27
C ILE A 55 -17.01 14.65 -1.92
N ILE A 56 -17.19 15.85 -1.37
CA ILE A 56 -18.50 16.38 -0.99
C ILE A 56 -19.13 17.13 -2.17
N ASN A 57 -18.34 17.98 -2.84
CA ASN A 57 -18.82 18.83 -3.93
C ASN A 57 -17.69 19.13 -4.93
N LEU A 58 -17.94 18.89 -6.22
CA LEU A 58 -17.01 19.16 -7.32
C LEU A 58 -17.14 20.58 -7.92
N ALA A 59 -18.08 21.39 -7.41
CA ALA A 59 -18.37 22.74 -7.90
C ALA A 59 -18.65 22.83 -9.41
N GLY A 60 -19.27 21.79 -9.98
CA GLY A 60 -19.61 21.68 -11.40
C GLY A 60 -18.44 21.23 -12.30
N LEU A 61 -17.33 20.75 -11.71
CA LEU A 61 -16.26 20.09 -12.43
C LEU A 61 -16.51 18.58 -12.52
N GLU A 62 -15.83 17.92 -13.46
CA GLU A 62 -15.83 16.47 -13.64
C GLU A 62 -14.63 15.86 -12.90
N LEU A 63 -14.83 14.64 -12.38
CA LEU A 63 -13.79 13.87 -11.70
C LEU A 63 -13.15 12.87 -12.66
N GLY A 64 -11.84 12.98 -12.84
CA GLY A 64 -11.00 12.00 -13.51
C GLY A 64 -10.11 11.27 -12.51
N TYR A 65 -9.55 10.14 -12.94
CA TYR A 65 -8.54 9.40 -12.20
C TYR A 65 -7.31 9.21 -13.09
N ASP A 66 -6.17 9.66 -12.59
CA ASP A 66 -4.89 9.55 -13.29
C ASP A 66 -4.20 8.25 -12.86
N VAL A 67 -4.20 7.27 -13.76
CA VAL A 67 -3.64 5.94 -13.51
C VAL A 67 -2.12 6.00 -13.27
N LYS A 68 -1.43 7.03 -13.81
CA LYS A 68 0.01 7.19 -13.68
C LYS A 68 0.40 7.67 -12.29
N SER A 69 -0.30 8.69 -11.79
CA SER A 69 -0.03 9.25 -10.46
C SER A 69 -0.83 8.61 -9.34
N ASP A 70 -1.75 7.69 -9.66
CA ASP A 70 -2.68 7.08 -8.69
C ASP A 70 -3.45 8.13 -7.88
N THR A 71 -3.86 9.20 -8.55
CA THR A 71 -4.55 10.33 -7.92
C THR A 71 -5.77 10.73 -8.73
N TYR A 72 -6.80 11.17 -8.01
CA TYR A 72 -7.95 11.81 -8.63
C TYR A 72 -7.58 13.23 -9.07
N PHE A 73 -8.21 13.70 -10.14
CA PHE A 73 -8.10 15.10 -10.57
C PHE A 73 -9.47 15.62 -10.97
N VAL A 74 -9.67 16.91 -10.81
CA VAL A 74 -10.87 17.58 -11.30
C VAL A 74 -10.55 18.31 -12.59
N HIS A 75 -11.47 18.24 -13.56
CA HIS A 75 -11.32 18.93 -14.83
C HIS A 75 -12.64 19.50 -15.33
N GLY A 76 -12.56 20.46 -16.24
CA GLY A 76 -13.74 21.08 -16.84
C GLY A 76 -13.37 22.23 -17.76
N GLN A 77 -14.33 22.72 -18.52
CA GLN A 77 -14.19 23.88 -19.38
C GLN A 77 -15.11 24.99 -18.88
N ILE A 78 -14.56 26.17 -18.59
CA ILE A 78 -15.32 27.30 -18.08
C ILE A 78 -15.26 28.45 -19.09
N PRO A 79 -16.40 28.89 -19.66
CA PRO A 79 -16.44 30.11 -20.44
C PRO A 79 -16.25 31.31 -19.51
N LEU A 80 -15.27 32.16 -19.82
CA LEU A 80 -14.92 33.35 -19.06
C LEU A 80 -14.96 34.59 -19.96
N ALA A 81 -15.62 35.64 -19.50
CA ALA A 81 -15.58 36.96 -20.11
C ALA A 81 -14.16 37.56 -20.05
N PRO A 82 -13.86 38.60 -20.85
CA PRO A 82 -12.55 39.27 -20.80
C PRO A 82 -12.24 39.75 -19.38
N LYS A 83 -11.03 39.48 -18.90
CA LYS A 83 -10.55 39.78 -17.53
C LYS A 83 -11.35 39.17 -16.39
N GLU A 84 -12.28 38.25 -16.67
CA GLU A 84 -13.03 37.55 -15.62
C GLU A 84 -12.12 36.54 -14.89
N ILE A 85 -12.26 36.50 -13.58
CA ILE A 85 -11.66 35.50 -12.70
C ILE A 85 -12.78 34.77 -12.00
N VAL A 86 -12.89 33.46 -12.21
CA VAL A 86 -13.85 32.59 -11.54
C VAL A 86 -13.09 31.69 -10.58
N VAL A 87 -13.62 31.59 -9.35
CA VAL A 87 -13.13 30.67 -8.32
C VAL A 87 -14.17 29.56 -8.16
N ARG A 88 -13.73 28.32 -8.28
CA ARG A 88 -14.52 27.12 -7.96
C ARG A 88 -14.02 26.54 -6.64
N GLU A 89 -14.94 26.20 -5.76
CA GLU A 89 -14.63 25.70 -4.42
C GLU A 89 -14.97 24.20 -4.36
N VAL A 90 -13.97 23.35 -4.54
CA VAL A 90 -14.14 21.89 -4.40
C VAL A 90 -14.11 21.56 -2.91
N GLU A 91 -15.19 20.98 -2.39
CA GLU A 91 -15.31 20.57 -0.99
C GLU A 91 -14.97 19.10 -0.82
N LEU A 92 -14.09 18.81 0.12
CA LEU A 92 -13.64 17.47 0.48
C LEU A 92 -13.84 17.25 2.00
N ASN A 93 -14.00 16.01 2.41
CA ASN A 93 -13.86 15.61 3.81
C ASN A 93 -12.40 15.77 4.23
N ASP A 94 -12.18 16.29 5.45
CA ASP A 94 -10.84 16.37 6.01
C ASP A 94 -10.40 14.99 6.54
N ILE A 95 -9.51 14.33 5.80
CA ILE A 95 -8.90 13.04 6.17
C ILE A 95 -7.47 13.19 6.70
N TRP A 96 -6.95 14.43 6.84
CA TRP A 96 -5.57 14.72 7.25
C TRP A 96 -5.47 15.05 8.74
N THR A 97 -6.22 14.30 9.54
CA THR A 97 -6.16 14.34 10.99
C THR A 97 -6.01 12.91 11.50
N LEU A 98 -5.06 12.70 12.41
CA LEU A 98 -4.91 11.46 13.17
C LEU A 98 -5.91 11.46 14.32
N ASP A 99 -6.59 10.33 14.49
CA ASP A 99 -7.59 10.15 15.54
C ASP A 99 -6.96 10.25 16.93
N GLU A 100 -7.48 11.15 17.75
CA GLU A 100 -7.02 11.35 19.12
C GLU A 100 -7.29 10.11 19.98
N ALA A 101 -8.38 9.39 19.73
CA ALA A 101 -8.68 8.16 20.47
C ALA A 101 -7.63 7.06 20.21
N GLU A 102 -7.17 6.90 18.96
CA GLU A 102 -6.08 5.99 18.61
C GLU A 102 -4.78 6.38 19.35
N LEU A 103 -4.43 7.66 19.35
CA LEU A 103 -3.22 8.15 20.02
C LEU A 103 -3.26 7.93 21.53
N GLN A 104 -4.40 8.17 22.18
CA GLN A 104 -4.58 7.90 23.60
C GLN A 104 -4.53 6.41 23.91
N ASN A 105 -5.10 5.56 23.05
CA ASN A 105 -5.02 4.11 23.19
C ASN A 105 -3.56 3.62 23.16
N LEU A 106 -2.74 4.10 22.21
CA LEU A 106 -1.32 3.77 22.15
C LEU A 106 -0.58 4.19 23.43
N LEU A 107 -0.88 5.38 23.94
CA LEU A 107 -0.30 5.89 25.19
C LEU A 107 -0.67 5.01 26.40
N SER A 108 -1.97 4.82 26.65
CA SER A 108 -2.46 4.02 27.78
C SER A 108 -1.93 2.58 27.72
N ARG A 109 -1.88 2.01 26.53
CA ARG A 109 -1.35 0.65 26.33
C ARG A 109 0.14 0.56 26.62
N SER A 110 0.95 1.52 26.14
CA SER A 110 2.38 1.57 26.43
C SER A 110 2.67 1.68 27.93
N GLN A 111 1.86 2.47 28.66
CA GLN A 111 1.95 2.64 30.11
C GLN A 111 1.62 1.34 30.84
N SER A 112 0.51 0.69 30.47
CA SER A 112 0.09 -0.58 31.07
C SER A 112 1.15 -1.67 30.89
N MET A 113 1.67 -1.84 29.67
CA MET A 113 2.68 -2.86 29.38
C MET A 113 4.04 -2.57 30.05
N ALA A 114 4.44 -1.30 30.14
CA ALA A 114 5.64 -0.94 30.91
C ALA A 114 5.48 -1.31 32.39
N GLY A 115 4.29 -1.09 32.96
CA GLY A 115 3.94 -1.52 34.32
C GLY A 115 4.06 -3.04 34.52
N MET A 116 3.62 -3.84 33.53
CA MET A 116 3.78 -5.30 33.58
C MET A 116 5.25 -5.74 33.63
N LEU A 117 6.16 -4.95 33.05
CA LEU A 117 7.59 -5.28 32.94
C LEU A 117 8.44 -4.75 34.09
N GLU A 118 7.87 -4.04 35.07
CA GLU A 118 8.61 -3.39 36.17
C GLU A 118 9.48 -4.35 36.99
N SER A 119 9.05 -5.60 37.15
CA SER A 119 9.75 -6.65 37.91
C SER A 119 10.65 -7.55 37.05
N THR A 120 10.84 -7.21 35.76
CA THR A 120 11.64 -8.00 34.82
C THR A 120 12.96 -7.31 34.49
N ASP A 121 13.89 -8.05 33.88
CA ASP A 121 15.14 -7.49 33.34
C ASP A 121 14.91 -6.47 32.21
N HIS A 122 13.68 -6.31 31.74
CA HIS A 122 13.29 -5.40 30.66
C HIS A 122 12.70 -4.07 31.16
N ALA A 123 12.59 -3.86 32.47
CA ALA A 123 11.92 -2.68 33.06
C ALA A 123 12.45 -1.34 32.51
N GLN A 124 13.78 -1.16 32.50
CA GLN A 124 14.39 0.10 32.03
C GLN A 124 14.13 0.35 30.55
N THR A 125 14.23 -0.68 29.70
CA THR A 125 13.95 -0.58 28.27
C THR A 125 12.47 -0.25 28.02
N ALA A 126 11.56 -0.87 28.77
CA ALA A 126 10.13 -0.62 28.66
C ALA A 126 9.75 0.82 29.06
N VAL A 127 10.33 1.33 30.14
CA VAL A 127 10.13 2.73 30.60
C VAL A 127 10.62 3.71 29.54
N ALA A 128 11.84 3.52 29.00
CA ALA A 128 12.38 4.40 27.97
C ALA A 128 11.50 4.41 26.69
N ALA A 129 11.02 3.25 26.25
CA ALA A 129 10.13 3.15 25.11
C ALA A 129 8.77 3.84 25.37
N ARG A 130 8.18 3.66 26.57
CA ARG A 130 6.94 4.34 26.98
C ARG A 130 7.11 5.87 26.97
N ASP A 131 8.22 6.37 27.49
CA ASP A 131 8.47 7.82 27.54
C ASP A 131 8.61 8.40 26.12
N ASN A 132 9.22 7.65 25.20
CA ASN A 132 9.25 8.02 23.77
C ASN A 132 7.86 8.02 23.13
N VAL A 133 7.00 7.03 23.46
CA VAL A 133 5.59 7.01 23.01
C VAL A 133 4.86 8.27 23.50
N GLN A 134 5.00 8.60 24.79
CA GLN A 134 4.37 9.78 25.37
C GLN A 134 4.83 11.08 24.70
N ALA A 135 6.14 11.24 24.49
CA ALA A 135 6.69 12.41 23.81
C ALA A 135 6.21 12.51 22.35
N GLY A 136 6.18 11.39 21.62
CA GLY A 136 5.72 11.35 20.23
C GLY A 136 4.24 11.68 20.08
N VAL A 137 3.37 11.11 20.93
CA VAL A 137 1.93 11.43 20.97
C VAL A 137 1.70 12.91 21.29
N ALA A 138 2.39 13.46 22.30
CA ALA A 138 2.28 14.87 22.66
C ALA A 138 2.69 15.79 21.50
N ALA A 139 3.77 15.45 20.79
CA ALA A 139 4.24 16.22 19.63
C ALA A 139 3.23 16.19 18.46
N ILE A 140 2.60 15.04 18.20
CA ILE A 140 1.55 14.91 17.18
C ILE A 140 0.37 15.82 17.52
N LEU A 141 -0.16 15.72 18.74
CA LEU A 141 -1.33 16.50 19.19
C LEU A 141 -1.06 18.01 19.13
N ALA A 142 0.11 18.45 19.60
CA ALA A 142 0.52 19.84 19.53
C ALA A 142 0.56 20.34 18.07
N ARG A 143 1.28 19.63 17.19
CA ARG A 143 1.39 20.00 15.78
C ARG A 143 0.03 20.01 15.06
N GLN A 144 -0.83 19.05 15.37
CA GLN A 144 -2.16 18.96 14.79
C GLN A 144 -3.05 20.13 15.24
N SER A 145 -2.92 20.56 16.50
CA SER A 145 -3.64 21.73 17.02
C SER A 145 -3.16 23.05 16.40
N GLU A 146 -1.85 23.21 16.19
CA GLU A 146 -1.22 24.39 15.60
C GLU A 146 -1.47 24.53 14.09
N ASN A 147 -1.74 23.41 13.41
CA ASN A 147 -1.93 23.36 11.97
C ASN A 147 -3.36 22.93 11.59
N ARG A 148 -4.36 23.21 12.42
CA ARG A 148 -5.77 22.98 12.08
C ARG A 148 -6.15 23.68 10.78
N ILE A 149 -7.00 23.05 9.96
CA ILE A 149 -7.41 23.61 8.67
C ILE A 149 -8.08 24.99 8.77
N SER A 150 -8.65 25.32 9.93
CA SER A 150 -9.22 26.65 10.21
C SER A 150 -8.19 27.74 10.51
N MET A 151 -6.93 27.38 10.76
CA MET A 151 -5.85 28.29 11.17
C MET A 151 -4.75 28.44 10.12
N VAL A 152 -4.55 27.44 9.27
CA VAL A 152 -3.48 27.42 8.26
C VAL A 152 -4.01 27.05 6.87
N SER A 153 -3.19 27.22 5.84
CA SER A 153 -3.54 26.80 4.48
C SER A 153 -3.65 25.27 4.38
N ALA A 154 -4.42 24.79 3.39
CA ALA A 154 -4.64 23.37 3.11
C ALA A 154 -3.32 22.62 2.93
N VAL A 155 -2.41 23.22 2.16
CA VAL A 155 -1.06 22.66 1.92
C VAL A 155 -0.29 22.49 3.22
N ARG A 156 -0.32 23.49 4.12
CA ARG A 156 0.39 23.41 5.40
C ARG A 156 -0.26 22.40 6.36
N HIS A 157 -1.59 22.31 6.37
CA HIS A 157 -2.32 21.30 7.13
C HIS A 157 -1.94 19.88 6.69
N ILE A 158 -1.96 19.61 5.38
CA ILE A 158 -1.58 18.31 4.79
C ILE A 158 -0.10 17.98 5.10
N GLN A 159 0.80 18.96 4.98
CA GLN A 159 2.22 18.76 5.32
C GLN A 159 2.43 18.43 6.81
N ALA A 160 1.69 19.08 7.71
CA ALA A 160 1.73 18.79 9.13
C ALA A 160 1.26 17.36 9.43
N TYR A 161 0.21 16.90 8.74
CA TYR A 161 -0.26 15.52 8.81
C TYR A 161 0.78 14.51 8.31
N GLU A 162 1.41 14.73 7.16
CA GLU A 162 2.46 13.82 6.65
C GLU A 162 3.67 13.75 7.60
N SER A 163 4.01 14.86 8.26
CA SER A 163 5.01 14.87 9.34
C SER A 163 4.54 14.08 10.56
N ASN A 164 3.27 14.25 10.97
CA ASN A 164 2.67 13.49 12.06
C ASN A 164 2.65 11.99 11.79
N ARG A 165 2.43 11.55 10.55
CA ARG A 165 2.47 10.13 10.19
C ARG A 165 3.84 9.49 10.43
N LYS A 166 4.93 10.21 10.15
CA LYS A 166 6.29 9.72 10.44
C LYS A 166 6.51 9.54 11.94
N VAL A 167 6.10 10.51 12.75
CA VAL A 167 6.16 10.42 14.21
C VAL A 167 5.27 9.29 14.73
N LEU A 168 4.06 9.12 14.16
CA LEU A 168 3.16 8.02 14.53
C LEU A 168 3.79 6.66 14.24
N GLN A 169 4.50 6.52 13.13
CA GLN A 169 5.22 5.28 12.81
C GLN A 169 6.30 4.97 13.85
N GLU A 170 7.07 5.97 14.28
CA GLU A 170 8.05 5.79 15.36
C GLU A 170 7.36 5.41 16.68
N VAL A 171 6.25 6.07 17.02
CA VAL A 171 5.43 5.72 18.20
C VAL A 171 4.98 4.26 18.13
N LYS A 172 4.42 3.82 16.99
CA LYS A 172 3.99 2.42 16.79
C LYS A 172 5.17 1.45 16.92
N GLN A 173 6.36 1.82 16.44
CA GLN A 173 7.56 0.99 16.61
C GLN A 173 7.99 0.85 18.08
N GLN A 174 7.90 1.92 18.86
CA GLN A 174 8.18 1.86 20.31
C GLN A 174 7.15 0.98 21.03
N VAL A 175 5.86 1.12 20.69
CA VAL A 175 4.80 0.24 21.22
C VAL A 175 5.08 -1.22 20.87
N GLY A 176 5.44 -1.51 19.62
CA GLY A 176 5.74 -2.87 19.17
C GLY A 176 6.95 -3.48 19.86
N SER A 177 7.96 -2.65 20.16
CA SER A 177 9.10 -3.06 20.98
C SER A 177 8.66 -3.49 22.40
N ILE A 178 7.79 -2.71 23.06
CA ILE A 178 7.29 -3.05 24.40
C ILE A 178 6.45 -4.34 24.34
N GLU A 179 5.54 -4.46 23.37
CA GLU A 179 4.73 -5.68 23.16
C GLU A 179 5.60 -6.94 23.04
N ASN A 180 6.70 -6.85 22.29
CA ASN A 180 7.63 -7.96 22.14
C ASN A 180 8.33 -8.34 23.45
N LEU A 181 8.66 -7.35 24.30
CA LEU A 181 9.25 -7.61 25.62
C LEU A 181 8.24 -8.28 26.57
N VAL A 182 6.98 -7.85 26.54
CA VAL A 182 5.88 -8.50 27.27
C VAL A 182 5.74 -9.96 26.84
N LEU A 183 5.66 -10.22 25.52
CA LEU A 183 5.56 -11.58 24.98
C LEU A 183 6.78 -12.45 25.33
N ALA A 184 7.99 -11.91 25.19
CA ALA A 184 9.23 -12.61 25.52
C ALA A 184 9.35 -12.98 27.01
N SER A 185 8.67 -12.21 27.86
CA SER A 185 8.53 -12.47 29.30
C SER A 185 7.40 -13.45 29.64
N GLY A 186 6.71 -13.99 28.64
CA GLY A 186 5.60 -14.93 28.83
C GLY A 186 4.30 -14.28 29.32
N MET A 187 4.16 -12.96 29.19
CA MET A 187 2.97 -12.21 29.56
C MET A 187 2.12 -11.87 28.33
N ASN A 188 0.85 -11.50 28.55
CA ASN A 188 -0.06 -11.11 27.48
C ASN A 188 -0.07 -9.57 27.28
N PRO A 189 0.30 -9.03 26.10
CA PRO A 189 0.27 -7.60 25.83
C PRO A 189 -1.13 -7.00 25.64
N GLY A 190 -2.20 -7.82 25.58
CA GLY A 190 -3.59 -7.36 25.42
C GLY A 190 -4.39 -8.25 24.45
N ASP A 191 -5.37 -7.67 23.75
CA ASP A 191 -6.24 -8.44 22.83
C ASP A 191 -5.68 -8.59 21.42
N THR A 192 -4.87 -7.65 20.94
CA THR A 192 -4.26 -7.62 19.60
C THR A 192 -2.90 -6.93 19.66
N LEU A 193 -1.96 -7.14 18.74
CA LEU A 193 -0.73 -6.33 18.67
C LEU A 193 -1.00 -5.09 17.81
N VAL A 194 -0.77 -3.91 18.36
CA VAL A 194 -1.02 -2.62 17.67
C VAL A 194 0.27 -1.92 17.28
N GLY A 195 1.40 -2.33 17.86
CA GLY A 195 2.70 -1.79 17.52
C GLY A 195 3.30 -2.39 16.25
N GLU A 196 4.21 -1.65 15.62
CA GLU A 196 5.00 -2.10 14.47
C GLU A 196 6.37 -2.62 14.91
N ASP A 197 7.01 -3.47 14.10
CA ASP A 197 8.39 -3.90 14.32
C ASP A 197 9.18 -3.73 13.02
N ARG A 198 10.32 -3.02 13.06
CA ARG A 198 11.19 -2.79 11.89
C ARG A 198 11.77 -4.07 11.31
N ARG A 199 11.82 -5.15 12.09
CA ARG A 199 12.28 -6.47 11.66
C ARG A 199 11.18 -7.26 10.96
N ALA A 200 9.92 -6.82 11.05
CA ALA A 200 8.85 -7.39 10.23
C ALA A 200 9.17 -7.07 8.77
N GLY A 201 9.27 -8.10 7.94
CA GLY A 201 9.51 -7.91 6.51
C GLY A 201 8.38 -7.11 5.87
N ALA A 202 8.72 -6.30 4.87
CA ALA A 202 7.72 -5.67 4.01
C ALA A 202 6.91 -6.75 3.28
N PRO A 203 5.62 -6.51 3.00
CA PRO A 203 4.81 -7.42 2.18
C PRO A 203 5.48 -7.69 0.82
N ARG A 204 5.44 -8.94 0.37
CA ARG A 204 6.12 -9.37 -0.86
C ARG A 204 5.11 -9.61 -1.97
N ARG A 205 4.77 -8.55 -2.70
CA ARG A 205 3.84 -8.62 -3.85
C ARG A 205 4.32 -9.58 -4.94
N ASP A 206 5.63 -9.64 -5.18
CA ASP A 206 6.20 -10.38 -6.32
C ASP A 206 6.61 -11.83 -6.00
N ALA A 207 6.67 -12.22 -4.73
CA ALA A 207 7.22 -13.52 -4.34
C ALA A 207 6.33 -14.71 -4.75
N HIS A 208 5.07 -14.45 -5.10
CA HIS A 208 4.06 -15.47 -5.36
C HIS A 208 3.30 -15.24 -6.67
N LEU A 209 3.97 -14.63 -7.66
CA LEU A 209 3.38 -14.50 -9.00
C LEU A 209 3.17 -15.89 -9.62
N PRO A 210 2.03 -16.15 -10.27
CA PRO A 210 1.82 -17.40 -10.99
C PRO A 210 2.81 -17.52 -12.15
N VAL A 211 3.13 -18.77 -12.51
CA VAL A 211 3.98 -19.07 -13.68
C VAL A 211 3.29 -18.67 -15.00
N SER A 212 1.96 -18.68 -15.01
CA SER A 212 1.12 -18.29 -16.14
C SER A 212 0.10 -17.23 -15.72
N PHE A 213 0.01 -16.15 -16.49
CA PHE A 213 -1.02 -15.12 -16.32
C PHE A 213 -2.26 -15.45 -17.15
N GLY A 214 -3.42 -14.97 -16.71
CA GLY A 214 -4.64 -14.99 -17.52
C GLY A 214 -4.57 -13.99 -18.69
N GLU A 215 -5.63 -13.93 -19.49
CA GLU A 215 -5.78 -12.92 -20.54
C GLU A 215 -6.82 -11.87 -20.14
N ALA A 216 -6.46 -10.59 -20.31
CA ALA A 216 -7.35 -9.46 -20.16
C ALA A 216 -7.56 -8.78 -21.53
N VAL A 217 -8.81 -8.48 -21.89
CA VAL A 217 -9.13 -7.86 -23.19
C VAL A 217 -9.56 -6.41 -23.01
N VAL A 218 -8.72 -5.48 -23.45
CA VAL A 218 -9.02 -4.05 -23.49
C VAL A 218 -9.75 -3.73 -24.79
N LYS A 219 -10.99 -3.25 -24.68
CA LYS A 219 -11.76 -2.82 -25.84
C LYS A 219 -11.54 -1.34 -26.10
N ILE A 220 -10.91 -1.01 -27.22
CA ILE A 220 -10.71 0.36 -27.68
C ILE A 220 -11.73 0.66 -28.77
N THR A 221 -12.74 1.47 -28.45
CA THR A 221 -13.81 1.83 -29.38
C THR A 221 -13.58 3.23 -29.94
N VAL A 222 -13.62 3.35 -31.27
CA VAL A 222 -13.58 4.64 -31.96
C VAL A 222 -14.81 4.77 -32.83
N MET A 223 -15.54 5.87 -32.65
CA MET A 223 -16.79 6.14 -33.37
C MET A 223 -16.64 7.40 -34.22
N ASN A 224 -17.03 7.30 -35.49
CA ASN A 224 -17.17 8.48 -36.34
C ASN A 224 -18.57 9.10 -36.16
N SER A 225 -18.62 10.27 -35.53
CA SER A 225 -19.88 11.00 -35.32
C SER A 225 -20.48 11.64 -36.58
N SER A 226 -19.77 11.61 -37.72
CA SER A 226 -20.26 12.16 -38.99
C SER A 226 -21.33 11.27 -39.61
N ALA A 227 -22.45 11.85 -40.02
CA ALA A 227 -23.53 11.10 -40.69
C ALA A 227 -23.26 10.79 -42.17
N THR A 228 -22.34 11.54 -42.80
CA THR A 228 -22.21 11.55 -44.26
C THR A 228 -20.79 11.39 -44.78
N GLN A 229 -19.77 11.60 -43.95
CA GLN A 229 -18.36 11.59 -44.38
C GLN A 229 -17.53 10.60 -43.58
N ALA A 230 -16.74 9.79 -44.30
CA ALA A 230 -15.68 9.00 -43.70
C ALA A 230 -14.60 9.93 -43.12
N ARG A 231 -13.96 9.49 -42.04
CA ARG A 231 -12.88 10.24 -41.37
C ARG A 231 -11.69 9.33 -41.13
N LYS A 232 -10.50 9.91 -41.26
CA LYS A 232 -9.26 9.32 -40.76
C LYS A 232 -9.06 9.78 -39.32
N VAL A 233 -8.98 8.82 -38.41
CA VAL A 233 -8.82 9.09 -36.97
C VAL A 233 -7.52 8.45 -36.51
N ASP A 234 -6.69 9.22 -35.82
CA ASP A 234 -5.51 8.71 -35.15
C ASP A 234 -5.93 8.12 -33.80
N ILE A 235 -5.52 6.89 -33.55
CA ILE A 235 -5.80 6.18 -32.31
C ILE A 235 -4.54 6.21 -31.48
N HIS A 236 -4.63 6.70 -30.25
CA HIS A 236 -3.54 6.62 -29.28
C HIS A 236 -4.11 6.32 -27.90
N ARG A 237 -3.71 5.19 -27.33
CA ARG A 237 -4.18 4.73 -26.02
C ARG A 237 -3.02 4.25 -25.18
N GLU A 238 -2.76 4.98 -24.09
CA GLU A 238 -1.83 4.55 -23.05
C GLU A 238 -2.39 3.32 -22.32
N LEU A 239 -1.53 2.33 -22.11
CA LEU A 239 -1.82 1.17 -21.28
C LEU A 239 -1.41 1.47 -19.83
N PRO A 240 -1.96 0.72 -18.85
CA PRO A 240 -1.56 0.87 -17.45
C PRO A 240 -0.04 0.71 -17.25
N PRO A 241 0.55 1.39 -16.27
CA PRO A 241 2.01 1.41 -16.06
C PRO A 241 2.63 0.04 -15.79
N GLU A 242 1.86 -0.92 -15.28
CA GLU A 242 2.34 -2.28 -15.02
C GLU A 242 2.50 -3.11 -16.30
N VAL A 243 1.94 -2.67 -17.42
CA VAL A 243 1.95 -3.38 -18.70
C VAL A 243 3.21 -3.00 -19.49
N THR A 244 4.06 -4.00 -19.73
CA THR A 244 5.21 -3.88 -20.62
C THR A 244 4.83 -4.30 -22.04
N ILE A 245 5.73 -4.06 -23.01
CA ILE A 245 5.54 -4.53 -24.39
C ILE A 245 5.32 -6.06 -24.42
N ASP A 246 6.07 -6.81 -23.60
CA ASP A 246 5.99 -8.27 -23.53
C ASP A 246 4.68 -8.80 -22.92
N ASP A 247 3.91 -7.91 -22.29
CA ASP A 247 2.60 -8.23 -21.73
C ASP A 247 1.47 -8.03 -22.76
N VAL A 248 1.74 -7.45 -23.93
CA VAL A 248 0.77 -7.32 -25.02
C VAL A 248 0.81 -8.59 -25.88
N LEU A 249 -0.22 -9.43 -25.74
CA LEU A 249 -0.33 -10.71 -26.44
C LEU A 249 -0.85 -10.54 -27.87
N ASP A 250 -1.80 -9.63 -28.05
CA ASP A 250 -2.37 -9.25 -29.35
C ASP A 250 -2.81 -7.78 -29.29
N ALA A 251 -2.33 -6.96 -30.22
CA ALA A 251 -2.67 -5.54 -30.28
C ALA A 251 -3.98 -5.26 -31.03
N GLY A 252 -4.70 -6.29 -31.51
CA GLY A 252 -5.98 -6.13 -32.19
C GLY A 252 -5.87 -5.35 -33.51
N GLY A 253 -4.72 -5.43 -34.18
CA GLY A 253 -4.41 -4.66 -35.40
C GLY A 253 -3.82 -3.27 -35.15
N LEU A 254 -3.63 -2.87 -33.89
CA LEU A 254 -2.88 -1.66 -33.53
C LEU A 254 -1.37 -1.95 -33.46
N GLN A 255 -0.56 -0.90 -33.40
CA GLN A 255 0.87 -0.97 -33.12
C GLN A 255 1.13 -0.73 -31.63
N VAL A 256 2.18 -1.35 -31.09
CA VAL A 256 2.59 -1.22 -29.69
C VAL A 256 3.92 -0.48 -29.64
N GLN A 257 4.05 0.50 -28.76
CA GLN A 257 5.30 1.21 -28.53
C GLN A 257 5.46 1.58 -27.05
N PHE A 258 6.72 1.71 -26.61
CA PHE A 258 7.05 2.20 -25.28
C PHE A 258 7.57 3.63 -25.37
N ASP A 259 6.98 4.53 -24.58
CA ASP A 259 7.49 5.88 -24.41
C ASP A 259 8.49 5.90 -23.23
N PRO A 260 9.81 6.03 -23.47
CA PRO A 260 10.80 6.07 -22.41
C PRO A 260 10.73 7.35 -21.55
N LYS A 261 10.11 8.43 -22.05
CA LYS A 261 9.92 9.65 -21.27
C LYS A 261 8.75 9.51 -20.31
N ALA A 262 7.64 8.95 -20.78
CA ALA A 262 6.48 8.71 -19.94
C ALA A 262 6.65 7.49 -19.03
N GLY A 263 7.49 6.53 -19.44
CA GLY A 263 7.66 5.23 -18.78
C GLY A 263 6.47 4.29 -19.01
N LEU A 264 5.78 4.41 -20.14
CA LEU A 264 4.50 3.75 -20.40
C LEU A 264 4.49 3.05 -21.75
N THR A 265 3.84 1.89 -21.79
CA THR A 265 3.47 1.22 -23.05
C THR A 265 2.17 1.82 -23.56
N TYR A 266 2.06 2.06 -24.86
CA TYR A 266 0.84 2.52 -25.50
C TYR A 266 0.58 1.76 -26.79
N VAL A 267 -0.70 1.75 -27.19
CA VAL A 267 -1.13 1.23 -28.48
C VAL A 267 -1.63 2.36 -29.36
N PHE A 268 -1.30 2.30 -30.65
CA PHE A 268 -1.67 3.36 -31.58
C PHE A 268 -1.91 2.85 -33.01
N ALA A 269 -2.62 3.66 -33.80
CA ALA A 269 -2.74 3.48 -35.24
C ALA A 269 -2.99 4.84 -35.89
N ASP A 270 -2.19 5.17 -36.90
CA ASP A 270 -2.31 6.43 -37.63
C ASP A 270 -3.36 6.31 -38.74
N ALA A 271 -4.15 7.38 -38.91
CA ALA A 271 -5.04 7.58 -40.04
C ALA A 271 -6.02 6.42 -40.32
N VAL A 272 -6.61 5.84 -39.27
CA VAL A 272 -7.59 4.76 -39.40
C VAL A 272 -8.85 5.28 -40.11
N ASP A 273 -9.17 4.70 -41.27
CA ASP A 273 -10.39 5.03 -42.01
C ASP A 273 -11.63 4.50 -41.27
N ILE A 274 -12.53 5.40 -40.87
CA ILE A 274 -13.81 5.08 -40.22
C ILE A 274 -14.94 5.70 -41.04
N GLY A 275 -15.85 4.85 -41.54
CA GLY A 275 -17.01 5.26 -42.32
C GLY A 275 -18.01 6.12 -41.53
N PRO A 276 -18.99 6.75 -42.19
CA PRO A 276 -20.02 7.55 -41.52
C PRO A 276 -20.82 6.70 -40.53
N GLN A 277 -21.00 7.18 -39.29
CA GLN A 277 -21.66 6.46 -38.18
C GLN A 277 -21.06 5.08 -37.86
N GLU A 278 -19.87 4.76 -38.36
CA GLU A 278 -19.21 3.48 -38.07
C GLU A 278 -18.54 3.56 -36.70
N THR A 279 -18.69 2.49 -35.92
CA THR A 279 -17.93 2.24 -34.69
C THR A 279 -17.00 1.07 -34.93
N LYS A 280 -15.69 1.33 -34.87
CA LYS A 280 -14.67 0.27 -34.89
C LYS A 280 -14.22 -0.04 -33.47
N THR A 281 -14.11 -1.33 -33.16
CA THR A 281 -13.62 -1.81 -31.87
C THR A 281 -12.35 -2.61 -32.11
N PHE A 282 -11.30 -2.28 -31.36
CA PHE A 282 -10.03 -2.99 -31.36
C PHE A 282 -9.91 -3.72 -30.03
N ASP A 283 -9.80 -5.05 -30.10
CA ASP A 283 -9.65 -5.91 -28.93
C ASP A 283 -8.17 -6.16 -28.67
N VAL A 284 -7.60 -5.42 -27.73
CA VAL A 284 -6.19 -5.57 -27.32
C VAL A 284 -6.12 -6.60 -26.19
N ARG A 285 -5.47 -7.73 -26.43
CA ARG A 285 -5.26 -8.79 -25.44
C ARG A 285 -3.95 -8.58 -24.70
N LEU A 286 -4.04 -8.57 -23.38
CA LEU A 286 -2.94 -8.37 -22.45
C LEU A 286 -2.80 -9.57 -21.52
N ARG A 287 -1.61 -9.78 -20.98
CA ARG A 287 -1.43 -10.60 -19.78
C ARG A 287 -2.11 -9.91 -18.61
N ASP A 288 -2.97 -10.64 -17.92
CA ASP A 288 -3.67 -10.16 -16.74
C ASP A 288 -2.76 -10.19 -15.52
N LYS A 289 -2.08 -9.06 -15.28
CA LYS A 289 -1.14 -8.90 -14.17
C LYS A 289 -1.81 -8.51 -12.86
N TRP A 290 -3.14 -8.39 -12.85
CA TRP A 290 -3.88 -7.89 -11.69
C TRP A 290 -4.63 -9.02 -10.97
N ASN A 291 -5.24 -9.94 -11.72
CA ASN A 291 -5.90 -11.11 -11.16
C ASN A 291 -4.92 -12.25 -10.84
N ILE A 292 -3.93 -11.93 -10.00
CA ILE A 292 -2.81 -12.81 -9.62
C ILE A 292 -2.77 -13.08 -8.12
N ASN A 293 -3.79 -12.63 -7.41
CA ASN A 293 -3.85 -12.69 -5.95
C ASN A 293 -4.14 -14.11 -5.42
N GLY A 294 -4.63 -15.04 -6.25
CA GLY A 294 -4.96 -16.41 -5.85
C GLY A 294 -3.81 -17.15 -5.16
N PRO A 295 -2.65 -17.35 -5.81
CA PRO A 295 -1.49 -18.00 -5.19
C PRO A 295 -1.01 -17.31 -3.90
N ARG A 296 -1.12 -15.97 -3.84
CA ARG A 296 -0.77 -15.19 -2.65
C ARG A 296 -1.75 -15.45 -1.50
N ILE A 297 -3.04 -15.57 -1.78
CA ILE A 297 -4.06 -15.93 -0.79
C ILE A 297 -3.75 -17.30 -0.19
N ASP A 298 -3.44 -18.30 -1.04
CA ASP A 298 -3.09 -19.64 -0.59
C ASP A 298 -1.83 -19.66 0.29
N TYR A 299 -0.81 -18.88 -0.09
CA TYR A 299 0.40 -18.71 0.70
C TYR A 299 0.11 -18.11 2.09
N LEU A 300 -0.67 -17.02 2.15
CA LEU A 300 -1.00 -16.38 3.42
C LEU A 300 -1.87 -17.30 4.30
N ALA A 301 -2.77 -18.08 3.71
CA ALA A 301 -3.56 -19.08 4.43
C ALA A 301 -2.67 -20.17 5.05
N ALA A 302 -1.67 -20.65 4.30
CA ALA A 302 -0.67 -21.59 4.82
C ALA A 302 0.14 -20.98 5.97
N GLN A 303 0.55 -19.71 5.86
CA GLN A 303 1.28 -19.00 6.92
C GLN A 303 0.44 -18.86 8.20
N ILE A 304 -0.85 -18.53 8.08
CA ILE A 304 -1.80 -18.49 9.21
C ILE A 304 -1.87 -19.85 9.91
N SER A 305 -2.02 -20.93 9.14
CA SER A 305 -2.07 -22.30 9.66
C SER A 305 -0.81 -22.67 10.45
N GLU A 306 0.38 -22.35 9.93
CA GLU A 306 1.65 -22.62 10.62
C GLU A 306 1.78 -21.82 11.93
N LEU A 307 1.43 -20.53 11.93
CA LEU A 307 1.47 -19.71 13.14
C LEU A 307 0.48 -20.21 14.21
N ARG A 308 -0.70 -20.69 13.80
CA ARG A 308 -1.74 -21.23 14.70
C ARG A 308 -1.28 -22.51 15.43
N LYS A 309 -0.50 -23.36 14.76
CA LYS A 309 0.09 -24.57 15.39
C LYS A 309 0.99 -24.25 16.59
N VAL A 310 1.60 -23.07 16.59
CA VAL A 310 2.52 -22.63 17.65
C VAL A 310 1.77 -21.98 18.80
N THR A 311 0.69 -21.28 18.50
CA THR A 311 0.01 -20.35 19.40
C THR A 311 -1.13 -21.01 20.19
N SER A 312 -1.77 -22.05 19.63
CA SER A 312 -3.04 -22.64 20.10
C SER A 312 -3.08 -23.28 21.50
N SER A 313 -1.97 -23.27 22.23
CA SER A 313 -1.89 -23.85 23.58
C SER A 313 -1.31 -22.89 24.65
N ARG A 314 -1.14 -21.61 24.34
CA ARG A 314 -0.42 -20.66 25.20
C ARG A 314 -1.29 -19.46 25.57
N ALA A 315 -1.68 -19.36 26.84
CA ALA A 315 -2.48 -18.25 27.36
C ALA A 315 -1.80 -16.87 27.18
N SER A 316 -0.47 -16.82 27.14
CA SER A 316 0.28 -15.58 26.89
C SER A 316 0.20 -15.09 25.44
N LEU A 317 -0.28 -15.92 24.51
CA LEU A 317 -0.35 -15.63 23.07
C LEU A 317 -1.78 -15.35 22.58
N VAL A 318 -2.72 -15.06 23.48
CA VAL A 318 -4.11 -14.70 23.12
C VAL A 318 -4.15 -13.53 22.14
N ALA A 319 -3.30 -12.51 22.33
CA ALA A 319 -3.19 -11.39 21.39
C ALA A 319 -2.88 -11.84 19.95
N VAL A 320 -1.98 -12.82 19.82
CA VAL A 320 -1.54 -13.35 18.52
C VAL A 320 -2.63 -14.23 17.91
N GLU A 321 -3.30 -15.07 18.72
CA GLU A 321 -4.43 -15.89 18.26
C GLU A 321 -5.59 -15.05 17.74
N ASN A 322 -5.96 -13.98 18.44
CA ASN A 322 -7.01 -13.07 17.99
C ASN A 322 -6.65 -12.41 16.65
N MET A 323 -5.40 -11.96 16.48
CA MET A 323 -4.93 -11.43 15.21
C MET A 323 -4.94 -12.48 14.09
N LEU A 324 -4.62 -13.74 14.38
CA LEU A 324 -4.72 -14.83 13.39
C LEU A 324 -6.17 -15.07 12.96
N VAL A 325 -7.12 -15.03 13.90
CA VAL A 325 -8.55 -15.14 13.59
C VAL A 325 -9.03 -13.97 12.71
N GLU A 326 -8.63 -12.74 13.03
CA GLU A 326 -8.97 -11.57 12.23
C GLU A 326 -8.32 -11.60 10.84
N ALA A 327 -7.05 -12.01 10.75
CA ALA A 327 -6.33 -12.18 9.49
C ALA A 327 -6.98 -13.25 8.61
N GLU A 328 -7.41 -14.37 9.18
CA GLU A 328 -8.12 -15.45 8.48
C GLU A 328 -9.47 -14.98 7.94
N ALA A 329 -10.26 -14.28 8.77
CA ALA A 329 -11.53 -13.71 8.36
C ALA A 329 -11.36 -12.68 7.23
N SER A 330 -10.36 -11.82 7.35
CA SER A 330 -10.02 -10.81 6.33
C SER A 330 -9.57 -11.45 5.03
N LEU A 331 -8.72 -12.48 5.10
CA LEU A 331 -8.23 -13.22 3.94
C LEU A 331 -9.37 -13.94 3.21
N LYS A 332 -10.28 -14.58 3.97
CA LYS A 332 -11.48 -15.20 3.42
C LYS A 332 -12.38 -14.18 2.72
N ALA A 333 -12.60 -13.01 3.34
CA ALA A 333 -13.38 -11.95 2.74
C ALA A 333 -12.74 -11.42 1.44
N VAL A 334 -11.41 -11.36 1.35
CA VAL A 334 -10.69 -11.01 0.12
C VAL A 334 -10.86 -12.10 -0.96
N ALA A 335 -10.82 -13.37 -0.58
CA ALA A 335 -10.93 -14.51 -1.49
C ALA A 335 -12.33 -14.68 -2.09
N GLU A 336 -13.38 -14.33 -1.34
CA GLU A 336 -14.78 -14.46 -1.78
C GLU A 336 -15.28 -13.24 -2.58
N GLU A 337 -14.49 -12.17 -2.63
CA GLU A 337 -14.88 -10.92 -3.31
C GLU A 337 -14.90 -11.10 -4.83
N LYS A 338 -16.04 -10.76 -5.46
CA LYS A 338 -16.20 -10.84 -6.91
C LYS A 338 -15.77 -9.53 -7.56
N GLY A 339 -14.80 -9.64 -8.48
CA GLY A 339 -14.33 -8.50 -9.27
C GLY A 339 -15.32 -8.06 -10.37
N PRO A 340 -15.14 -6.85 -10.94
CA PRO A 340 -15.90 -6.38 -12.08
C PRO A 340 -15.78 -7.33 -13.28
N GLU A 341 -16.85 -7.45 -14.07
CA GLU A 341 -16.81 -8.16 -15.35
C GLU A 341 -16.13 -7.30 -16.42
N GLY A 342 -15.11 -7.85 -17.09
CA GLY A 342 -14.41 -7.20 -18.18
C GLY A 342 -13.34 -6.20 -17.76
N PHE A 343 -12.41 -5.93 -18.68
CA PHE A 343 -11.27 -5.06 -18.41
C PHE A 343 -11.64 -3.58 -18.49
N THR A 344 -11.84 -2.97 -17.33
CA THR A 344 -12.17 -1.55 -17.18
C THR A 344 -11.19 -0.88 -16.20
N PRO A 345 -11.11 0.46 -16.12
CA PRO A 345 -10.35 1.11 -15.05
C PRO A 345 -10.79 0.65 -13.64
N ALA A 346 -12.08 0.33 -13.47
CA ALA A 346 -12.61 -0.22 -12.22
C ALA A 346 -12.06 -1.63 -11.91
N TYR A 347 -11.81 -2.45 -12.94
CA TYR A 347 -11.17 -3.77 -12.81
C TYR A 347 -9.76 -3.66 -12.23
N ILE A 348 -8.93 -2.78 -12.79
CA ILE A 348 -7.56 -2.54 -12.31
C ILE A 348 -7.59 -2.01 -10.88
N ALA A 349 -8.42 -1.01 -10.62
CA ALA A 349 -8.57 -0.43 -9.29
C ALA A 349 -9.04 -1.46 -8.26
N PHE A 350 -9.92 -2.39 -8.65
CA PHE A 350 -10.38 -3.49 -7.79
C PHE A 350 -9.22 -4.38 -7.33
N PHE A 351 -8.41 -4.90 -8.26
CA PHE A 351 -7.31 -5.80 -7.91
C PHE A 351 -6.15 -5.10 -7.20
N ARG A 352 -5.90 -3.81 -7.47
CA ARG A 352 -4.96 -3.00 -6.67
C ARG A 352 -5.40 -2.91 -5.21
N ARG A 353 -6.68 -2.56 -4.96
CA ARG A 353 -7.23 -2.55 -3.60
C ARG A 353 -7.19 -3.93 -2.94
N GLN A 354 -7.45 -4.98 -3.71
CA GLN A 354 -7.34 -6.36 -3.21
C GLN A 354 -5.89 -6.67 -2.78
N ALA A 355 -4.90 -6.28 -3.58
CA ALA A 355 -3.48 -6.43 -3.25
C ALA A 355 -3.09 -5.61 -2.00
N ASP A 356 -3.59 -4.38 -1.85
CA ASP A 356 -3.34 -3.55 -0.66
C ASP A 356 -3.91 -4.19 0.63
N ARG A 357 -5.08 -4.83 0.54
CA ARG A 357 -5.65 -5.59 1.66
C ARG A 357 -4.82 -6.82 2.01
N LEU A 358 -4.29 -7.52 1.00
CA LEU A 358 -3.37 -8.65 1.22
C LEU A 358 -2.04 -8.20 1.81
N ASP A 359 -1.55 -7.01 1.45
CA ASP A 359 -0.36 -6.41 2.07
C ASP A 359 -0.59 -6.17 3.57
N ALA A 360 -1.75 -5.64 3.96
CA ALA A 360 -2.08 -5.43 5.37
C ALA A 360 -2.14 -6.75 6.15
N ILE A 361 -2.71 -7.80 5.56
CA ILE A 361 -2.75 -9.15 6.15
C ILE A 361 -1.32 -9.71 6.29
N GLU A 362 -0.49 -9.64 5.24
CA GLU A 362 0.89 -10.12 5.28
C GLU A 362 1.73 -9.35 6.30
N GLN A 363 1.56 -8.02 6.39
CA GLN A 363 2.23 -7.20 7.39
C GLN A 363 1.86 -7.63 8.82
N SER A 364 0.58 -7.93 9.07
CA SER A 364 0.11 -8.48 10.35
C SER A 364 0.75 -9.84 10.65
N LEU A 365 0.83 -10.74 9.67
CA LEU A 365 1.49 -12.05 9.81
C LEU A 365 2.99 -11.92 10.06
N ASN A 366 3.67 -11.02 9.35
CA ASN A 366 5.10 -10.75 9.56
C ASN A 366 5.36 -10.15 10.95
N ARG A 367 4.47 -9.29 11.44
CA ARG A 367 4.51 -8.73 12.80
C ARG A 367 4.37 -9.84 13.85
N MET A 368 3.43 -10.77 13.66
CA MET A 368 3.23 -11.92 14.55
C MET A 368 4.43 -12.87 14.52
N ASP A 369 4.96 -13.21 13.33
CA ASP A 369 6.15 -14.06 13.18
C ASP A 369 7.35 -13.50 13.97
N VAL A 370 7.62 -12.20 13.81
CA VAL A 370 8.70 -11.54 14.56
C VAL A 370 8.44 -11.51 16.07
N ALA A 371 7.19 -11.31 16.50
CA ALA A 371 6.83 -11.35 17.92
C ALA A 371 7.12 -12.73 18.54
N LEU A 372 6.93 -13.80 17.78
CA LEU A 372 7.09 -15.17 18.25
C LEU A 372 8.54 -15.66 18.17
N LYS A 373 9.40 -15.09 17.31
CA LYS A 373 10.82 -15.50 17.13
C LYS A 373 11.58 -15.72 18.43
N PRO A 374 11.58 -14.81 19.42
CA PRO A 374 12.29 -15.00 20.69
C PRO A 374 11.82 -16.23 21.49
N LEU A 375 10.57 -16.63 21.32
CA LEU A 375 9.98 -17.78 22.00
C LEU A 375 10.44 -19.11 21.40
N PHE A 376 10.90 -19.12 20.14
CA PHE A 376 11.47 -20.29 19.49
C PHE A 376 12.97 -20.41 19.70
N THR A 377 13.71 -19.30 19.85
CA THR A 377 15.14 -19.37 20.10
C THR A 377 15.47 -19.99 21.45
N LYS A 378 14.58 -19.88 22.45
CA LYS A 378 14.68 -20.63 23.72
C LYS A 378 14.39 -22.15 23.59
N ARG A 379 13.97 -22.62 22.41
CA ARG A 379 13.78 -24.06 22.10
C ARG A 379 14.98 -24.70 21.39
N GLY A 380 16.06 -23.96 21.15
CA GLY A 380 17.36 -24.57 20.89
C GLY A 380 17.91 -25.06 22.22
N PHE A 381 17.91 -26.38 22.44
CA PHE A 381 18.42 -27.07 23.64
C PHE A 381 19.01 -26.13 24.70
N ASP A 382 18.21 -25.72 25.70
CA ASP A 382 18.71 -25.28 27.01
C ASP A 382 19.32 -26.49 27.75
N LEU A 383 20.13 -27.29 27.04
CA LEU A 383 21.11 -28.10 27.71
C LEU A 383 22.13 -27.07 28.20
N PRO A 384 22.34 -26.93 29.52
CA PRO A 384 23.44 -26.11 30.01
C PRO A 384 24.67 -26.51 29.23
N ALA A 385 25.45 -25.53 28.76
CA ALA A 385 26.68 -25.80 28.02
C ALA A 385 27.41 -26.93 28.74
N PRO A 386 27.68 -28.07 28.08
CA PRO A 386 28.18 -29.25 28.77
C PRO A 386 29.39 -28.85 29.59
N ASP A 387 29.39 -29.21 30.89
CA ASP A 387 30.51 -28.92 31.78
C ASP A 387 31.83 -29.27 31.06
N ARG A 388 32.92 -28.56 31.35
CA ARG A 388 34.22 -28.79 30.68
C ARG A 388 34.58 -30.27 30.66
N LYS A 389 34.22 -31.01 31.72
CA LYS A 389 34.38 -32.47 31.80
C LYS A 389 33.54 -33.21 30.75
N THR A 390 32.25 -32.88 30.63
CA THR A 390 31.33 -33.46 29.63
C THR A 390 31.76 -33.13 28.21
N THR A 391 32.23 -31.90 27.95
CA THR A 391 32.77 -31.51 26.66
C THR A 391 33.98 -32.35 26.28
N TRP A 392 34.95 -32.52 27.18
CA TRP A 392 36.12 -33.38 26.95
C TRP A 392 35.73 -34.85 26.79
N LEU A 393 34.76 -35.35 27.56
CA LEU A 393 34.26 -36.71 27.43
C LEU A 393 33.62 -36.97 26.07
N ILE A 394 32.86 -36.01 25.54
CA ILE A 394 32.29 -36.07 24.19
C ILE A 394 33.42 -36.11 23.15
N ILE A 395 34.42 -35.22 23.27
CA ILE A 395 35.59 -35.18 22.36
C ILE A 395 36.33 -36.53 22.37
N TYR A 396 36.62 -37.09 23.55
CA TYR A 396 37.29 -38.39 23.66
C TYR A 396 36.44 -39.54 23.14
N SER A 397 35.12 -39.49 23.31
CA SER A 397 34.21 -40.49 22.77
C SER A 397 34.21 -40.49 21.24
N ILE A 398 34.20 -39.30 20.63
CA ILE A 398 34.29 -39.14 19.16
C ILE A 398 35.66 -39.63 18.66
N LEU A 399 36.75 -39.24 19.33
CA LEU A 399 38.10 -39.71 18.98
C LEU A 399 38.26 -41.23 19.12
N GLY A 400 37.74 -41.81 20.21
CA GLY A 400 37.74 -43.25 20.43
C GLY A 400 36.94 -44.00 19.37
N PHE A 401 35.76 -43.49 19.04
CA PHE A 401 34.94 -44.04 17.96
C PHE A 401 35.67 -43.98 16.61
N LEU A 402 36.29 -42.86 16.27
CA LEU A 402 37.09 -42.70 15.05
C LEU A 402 38.30 -43.64 15.01
N ALA A 403 38.97 -43.85 16.15
CA ALA A 403 40.08 -44.79 16.25
C ALA A 403 39.61 -46.24 16.02
N VAL A 404 38.50 -46.65 16.65
CA VAL A 404 37.90 -47.98 16.45
C VAL A 404 37.45 -48.18 15.00
N MET A 405 36.79 -47.18 14.41
CA MET A 405 36.39 -47.22 13.01
C MET A 405 37.60 -47.32 12.07
N SER A 406 38.65 -46.55 12.32
CA SER A 406 39.89 -46.61 11.53
C SER A 406 40.56 -47.99 11.64
N LEU A 407 40.56 -48.58 12.82
CA LEU A 407 41.15 -49.90 13.09
C LEU A 407 40.32 -51.02 12.45
N LEU A 408 38.98 -50.92 12.47
CA LEU A 408 38.09 -51.82 11.72
C LEU A 408 38.32 -51.73 10.22
N PHE A 409 38.48 -50.52 9.68
CA PHE A 409 38.83 -50.31 8.27
C PHE A 409 40.20 -50.90 7.93
N LEU A 410 41.18 -50.75 8.82
CA LEU A 410 42.52 -51.29 8.64
C LEU A 410 42.50 -52.82 8.64
N PHE A 411 41.78 -53.45 9.58
CA PHE A 411 41.59 -54.90 9.56
C PHE A 411 40.84 -55.37 8.33
N ARG A 412 39.76 -54.69 7.94
CA ARG A 412 39.01 -54.97 6.71
C ARG A 412 39.90 -54.91 5.47
N TRP A 413 40.89 -54.00 5.44
CA TRP A 413 41.80 -53.81 4.32
C TRP A 413 42.92 -54.85 4.26
N PHE A 414 43.56 -55.13 5.40
CA PHE A 414 44.68 -56.09 5.47
C PHE A 414 44.23 -57.55 5.49
N TYR A 415 43.00 -57.82 5.95
CA TYR A 415 42.37 -59.13 5.86
C TYR A 415 41.49 -59.21 4.60
N LYS A 416 42.13 -59.12 3.43
CA LYS A 416 41.58 -59.71 2.21
C LYS A 416 42.07 -61.16 2.14
N PRO A 417 41.19 -62.16 2.07
CA PRO A 417 41.60 -63.55 1.88
C PRO A 417 42.32 -63.75 0.54
#